data_AF-N1MMU5-F1
#
_entry.id   AF-N1MMU5-F1
#
_cell.length_a   1.000
_cell.length_b   1.000
_cell.length_c   1.000
_cell.angle_alpha   90.00
_cell.angle_beta   90.00
_cell.angle_gamma   90.00
#
_symmetry.space_group_name_H-M   'P 1'
#
loop_
_entity.id
_entity.type
_entity.pdbx_description
1 polymer ?
#
loop_
_entity_poly.entity_id
_entity_poly.type
_entity_poly.pdbx_seq_one_letter_code
_entity_poly.pdbx_strand_id
1 'polypeptide(L)'
;MLTIRRDDLSKSETVTVAAAVTGVPSLVEAREIVESFHAMIRRKAEADLNPWIERARVSRVASFASGIVKDIAAVRAAIVSHWSNGQTGGQITKLKLVKRQMYGRGKLDLLQARLIGAP
;
A
#
# COMPACT_ATOMS: atom_id res chain seq x y z
N MET A 1 0.78 11.35 -4.25
CA MET A 1 1.10 10.10 -3.51
C MET A 1 2.53 9.72 -3.91
N LEU A 2 3.43 9.46 -2.96
CA LEU A 2 4.89 9.24 -3.16
C LEU A 2 5.24 7.91 -3.86
N THR A 3 4.46 7.55 -4.88
CA THR A 3 4.68 6.42 -5.79
C THR A 3 4.80 6.89 -7.23
N ILE A 4 5.19 8.15 -7.44
CA ILE A 4 5.49 8.69 -8.77
C ILE A 4 6.65 7.87 -9.34
N ARG A 5 6.41 7.22 -10.49
CA ARG A 5 7.45 6.58 -11.29
C ARG A 5 8.54 7.63 -11.55
N ARG A 6 9.81 7.27 -11.34
CA ARG A 6 10.97 8.15 -11.56
C ARG A 6 11.02 8.72 -12.99
N ASP A 7 10.28 8.10 -13.91
CA ASP A 7 10.30 8.36 -15.34
C ASP A 7 9.71 9.75 -15.71
N ASP A 8 9.00 10.44 -14.79
CA ASP A 8 8.30 11.71 -15.08
C ASP A 8 8.79 12.91 -14.23
N LEU A 9 9.95 12.83 -13.58
CA LEU A 9 10.46 13.94 -12.78
C LEU A 9 10.99 15.08 -13.67
N SER A 10 10.51 16.30 -13.42
CA SER A 10 11.10 17.50 -14.02
C SER A 10 12.54 17.71 -13.50
N LYS A 11 13.32 18.55 -14.21
CA LYS A 11 14.71 18.84 -13.83
C LYS A 11 14.83 19.41 -12.41
N SER A 12 13.90 20.28 -11.98
CA SER A 12 13.91 20.88 -10.64
C SER A 12 13.58 19.87 -9.54
N GLU A 13 12.66 18.93 -9.80
CA GLU A 13 12.33 17.85 -8.87
C GLU A 13 13.49 16.88 -8.71
N THR A 14 14.19 16.56 -9.81
CA THR A 14 15.39 15.70 -9.77
C THR A 14 16.49 16.30 -8.88
N VAL A 15 16.75 17.60 -9.00
CA VAL A 15 17.75 18.30 -8.15
C VAL A 15 17.32 18.29 -6.68
N THR A 16 16.04 18.51 -6.39
CA THR A 16 15.51 18.51 -5.03
C THR A 16 15.59 17.12 -4.40
N VAL A 17 15.23 16.07 -5.15
CA VAL A 17 15.36 14.68 -4.71
C VAL A 17 16.82 14.30 -4.48
N ALA A 18 17.73 14.71 -5.36
CA ALA A 18 19.16 14.46 -5.19
C ALA A 18 19.71 15.10 -3.90
N ALA A 19 19.35 16.37 -3.63
CA ALA A 19 19.76 17.05 -2.40
C ALA A 19 19.20 16.36 -1.14
N ALA A 20 17.95 15.91 -1.15
CA ALA A 20 17.33 15.18 -0.04
C ALA A 20 17.98 13.79 0.18
N VAL A 21 18.33 13.10 -0.91
CA VAL A 21 19.04 11.81 -0.88
C VAL A 21 20.43 11.95 -0.28
N THR A 22 21.16 13.02 -0.60
CA THR A 22 22.48 13.30 -0.02
C THR A 22 22.39 13.75 1.44
N GLY A 23 21.37 14.53 1.80
CA GLY A 23 21.21 15.09 3.15
C GLY A 23 20.66 14.11 4.20
N VAL A 24 19.98 13.03 3.79
CA VAL A 24 19.32 12.10 4.72
C VAL A 24 19.53 10.64 4.28
N PRO A 25 20.67 10.01 4.61
CA PRO A 25 20.97 8.62 4.23
C PRO A 25 19.91 7.61 4.70
N SER A 26 19.30 7.83 5.88
CA SER A 26 18.24 6.96 6.38
C SER A 26 16.97 6.96 5.52
N LEU A 27 16.75 8.00 4.70
CA LEU A 27 15.64 8.05 3.75
C LEU A 27 15.91 7.16 2.53
N VAL A 28 17.17 7.09 2.10
CA VAL A 28 17.62 6.20 1.02
C VAL A 28 17.42 4.75 1.44
N GLU A 29 17.87 4.39 2.63
CA GLU A 29 17.69 3.05 3.19
C GLU A 29 16.20 2.67 3.30
N ALA A 30 15.37 3.57 3.84
CA ALA A 30 13.93 3.35 3.94
C ALA A 30 13.30 3.07 2.57
N ARG A 31 13.71 3.83 1.55
CA ARG A 31 13.25 3.64 0.16
C ARG A 31 13.68 2.29 -0.38
N GLU A 32 14.94 1.89 -0.22
CA GLU A 32 15.44 0.58 -0.67
C GLU A 32 14.67 -0.58 -0.03
N ILE A 33 14.37 -0.48 1.27
CA ILE A 33 13.57 -1.47 1.98
C ILE A 33 12.15 -1.55 1.40
N VAL A 34 11.51 -0.42 1.12
CA VAL A 34 10.17 -0.41 0.49
C VAL A 34 10.21 -0.93 -0.95
N GLU A 35 11.20 -0.54 -1.75
CA GLU A 35 11.37 -1.03 -3.13
C GLU A 35 11.61 -2.55 -3.16
N SER A 36 12.41 -3.09 -2.24
CA SER A 36 12.62 -4.54 -2.10
C SER A 36 11.36 -5.29 -1.69
N PHE A 37 10.50 -4.71 -0.84
CA PHE A 37 9.19 -5.27 -0.50
C PHE A 37 8.29 -5.40 -1.73
N HIS A 38 8.21 -4.33 -2.54
CA HIS A 38 7.45 -4.34 -3.79
C HIS A 38 7.99 -5.38 -4.78
N ALA A 39 9.32 -5.48 -4.92
CA ALA A 39 9.95 -6.46 -5.78
C ALA A 39 9.67 -7.90 -5.33
N MET A 40 9.67 -8.16 -4.02
CA MET A 40 9.30 -9.45 -3.44
C MET A 40 7.85 -9.82 -3.77
N ILE A 41 6.89 -8.91 -3.57
CA ILE A 41 5.48 -9.15 -3.89
C ILE A 41 5.30 -9.44 -5.38
N ARG A 42 5.91 -8.64 -6.27
CA ARG A 42 5.80 -8.84 -7.72
C ARG A 42 6.35 -10.18 -8.19
N ARG A 43 7.45 -10.63 -7.58
CA ARG A 43 8.08 -11.93 -7.88
C ARG A 43 7.41 -13.10 -7.17
N LYS A 44 6.43 -12.84 -6.30
CA LYS A 44 5.78 -13.83 -5.43
C LYS A 44 6.77 -14.62 -4.56
N ALA A 45 7.85 -13.96 -4.13
CA ALA A 45 8.94 -14.60 -3.39
C ALA A 45 8.65 -14.66 -1.89
N GLU A 46 7.75 -15.56 -1.45
CA GLU A 46 7.35 -15.67 -0.04
C GLU A 46 8.54 -15.92 0.90
N ALA A 47 9.54 -16.68 0.46
CA ALA A 47 10.74 -16.99 1.23
C ALA A 47 11.55 -15.74 1.64
N ASP A 48 11.47 -14.66 0.84
CA ASP A 48 12.17 -13.40 1.10
C ASP A 48 11.49 -12.58 2.24
N LEU A 49 10.28 -12.94 2.66
CA LEU A 49 9.47 -12.15 3.60
C LEU A 49 10.10 -12.06 5.00
N ASN A 50 10.56 -13.18 5.56
CA ASN A 50 11.17 -13.16 6.90
C ASN A 50 12.50 -12.37 6.90
N PRO A 51 13.44 -12.61 5.96
CA PRO A 51 14.64 -11.77 5.83
C PRO A 51 14.32 -10.28 5.66
N TRP A 52 13.30 -9.97 4.86
CA TRP A 52 12.86 -8.59 4.65
C TRP A 52 12.32 -7.95 5.95
N ILE A 53 11.51 -8.68 6.73
CA ILE A 53 10.99 -8.22 8.02
C ILE A 53 12.13 -7.86 8.97
N GLU A 54 13.13 -8.73 9.11
CA GLU A 54 14.26 -8.50 10.01
C GLU A 54 15.05 -7.24 9.63
N ARG A 55 15.31 -7.04 8.33
CA ARG A 55 15.91 -5.78 7.86
C ARG A 55 15.01 -4.57 8.13
N ALA A 56 13.71 -4.69 7.90
CA ALA A 56 12.77 -3.58 8.05
C ALA A 56 12.57 -3.16 9.51
N ARG A 57 12.64 -4.09 10.47
CA ARG A 57 12.44 -3.85 11.92
C ARG A 57 13.43 -2.86 12.54
N VAL A 58 14.67 -2.82 12.05
CA VAL A 58 15.73 -1.94 12.57
C VAL A 58 15.82 -0.60 11.81
N SER A 59 14.97 -0.41 10.80
CA SER A 59 14.99 0.75 9.91
C SER A 59 13.91 1.78 10.23
N ARG A 60 13.86 2.86 9.45
CA ARG A 60 12.78 3.88 9.54
C ARG A 60 11.38 3.35 9.20
N VAL A 61 11.25 2.14 8.64
CA VAL A 61 9.95 1.51 8.33
C VAL A 61 9.55 0.42 9.34
N ALA A 62 10.12 0.42 10.55
CA ALA A 62 9.83 -0.57 11.59
C ALA A 62 8.33 -0.69 11.96
N SER A 63 7.57 0.40 11.94
CA SER A 63 6.12 0.37 12.19
C SER A 63 5.37 -0.39 11.10
N PHE A 64 5.80 -0.27 9.84
CA PHE A 64 5.26 -1.03 8.72
C PHE A 64 5.58 -2.52 8.86
N ALA A 65 6.83 -2.88 9.19
CA ALA A 65 7.21 -4.26 9.48
C ALA A 65 6.37 -4.86 10.62
N SER A 66 6.10 -4.07 11.67
CA SER A 66 5.26 -4.48 12.79
C SER A 66 3.81 -4.76 12.37
N GLY A 67 3.26 -3.97 11.45
CA GLY A 67 1.95 -4.23 10.84
C GLY A 67 1.93 -5.52 10.03
N ILE A 68 2.92 -5.72 9.17
CA ILE A 68 3.09 -6.96 8.37
C ILE A 68 3.12 -8.19 9.26
N VAL A 69 3.82 -8.13 10.40
CA VAL A 69 3.94 -9.25 11.34
C VAL A 69 2.61 -9.58 12.01
N LYS A 70 1.80 -8.58 12.35
CA LYS A 70 0.45 -8.80 12.91
C LYS A 70 -0.45 -9.56 11.93
N ASP A 71 -0.32 -9.26 10.64
CA ASP A 71 -1.13 -9.84 9.57
C ASP A 71 -0.36 -10.87 8.71
N ILE A 72 0.65 -11.54 9.28
CA ILE A 72 1.63 -12.32 8.51
C ILE A 72 1.00 -13.39 7.61
N ALA A 73 -0.05 -14.06 8.09
CA ALA A 73 -0.77 -15.07 7.32
C ALA A 73 -1.45 -14.46 6.08
N ALA A 74 -2.09 -13.30 6.24
CA ALA A 74 -2.72 -12.58 5.15
C ALA A 74 -1.69 -12.04 4.15
N VAL A 75 -0.54 -11.55 4.64
CA VAL A 75 0.56 -11.07 3.78
C VAL A 75 1.16 -12.21 2.97
N ARG A 76 1.44 -13.36 3.59
CA ARG A 76 1.92 -14.56 2.88
C ARG A 76 0.94 -14.99 1.80
N ALA A 77 -0.35 -15.09 2.16
CA ALA A 77 -1.40 -15.39 1.20
C ALA A 77 -1.44 -14.37 0.05
N ALA A 78 -1.29 -13.07 0.34
CA ALA A 78 -1.25 -12.04 -0.70
C ALA A 78 -0.04 -12.14 -1.64
N ILE A 79 1.09 -12.67 -1.18
CA ILE A 79 2.28 -12.89 -2.01
C ILE A 79 2.06 -14.07 -2.99
N VAL A 80 1.54 -15.20 -2.50
CA VAL A 80 1.46 -16.43 -3.30
C VAL A 80 0.17 -16.53 -4.11
N SER A 81 -0.92 -15.95 -3.62
CA SER A 81 -2.24 -16.06 -4.24
C SER A 81 -2.27 -15.51 -5.67
N HIS A 82 -3.06 -16.16 -6.51
CA HIS A 82 -3.44 -15.69 -7.84
C HIS A 82 -4.60 -14.67 -7.77
N TRP A 83 -5.31 -14.63 -6.66
CA TRP A 83 -6.47 -13.76 -6.44
C TRP A 83 -6.07 -12.46 -5.74
N SER A 84 -6.60 -11.35 -6.24
CA SER A 84 -6.44 -10.03 -5.63
C SER A 84 -7.72 -9.61 -4.92
N ASN A 85 -7.59 -9.03 -3.72
CA ASN A 85 -8.69 -8.37 -3.01
C ASN A 85 -9.08 -7.02 -3.62
N GLY A 86 -8.51 -6.64 -4.77
CA GLY A 86 -8.76 -5.35 -5.44
C GLY A 86 -10.24 -5.14 -5.80
N GLN A 87 -10.94 -6.16 -6.31
CA GLN A 87 -12.37 -6.07 -6.63
C GLN A 87 -13.20 -5.79 -5.37
N THR A 88 -12.99 -6.59 -4.33
CA THR A 88 -13.65 -6.42 -3.02
C THR A 88 -13.36 -5.04 -2.43
N GLY A 89 -12.10 -4.60 -2.47
CA GLY A 89 -11.68 -3.28 -1.99
C GLY A 89 -12.32 -2.13 -2.77
N GLY A 90 -12.46 -2.28 -4.09
CA GLY A 90 -13.17 -1.33 -4.95
C GLY A 90 -14.64 -1.20 -4.58
N GLN A 91 -15.33 -2.32 -4.40
CA GLN A 91 -16.75 -2.33 -3.99
C GLN A 91 -16.94 -1.70 -2.60
N ILE A 92 -16.08 -2.03 -1.63
CA ILE A 92 -16.09 -1.41 -0.30
C ILE A 92 -15.84 0.10 -0.40
N THR A 93 -14.94 0.53 -1.28
CA THR A 93 -14.65 1.96 -1.49
C THR A 93 -15.85 2.69 -2.06
N LYS A 94 -16.52 2.12 -3.08
CA LYS A 94 -17.78 2.65 -3.64
C LYS A 94 -18.85 2.77 -2.56
N LEU A 95 -19.05 1.73 -1.76
CA LEU A 95 -20.01 1.72 -0.66
C LEU A 95 -19.70 2.80 0.39
N LYS A 96 -18.44 2.90 0.83
CA LYS A 96 -18.00 3.91 1.79
C LYS A 96 -18.18 5.33 1.23
N LEU A 97 -17.94 5.54 -0.05
CA LEU A 97 -18.14 6.83 -0.71
C LEU A 97 -19.61 7.24 -0.67
N VAL A 98 -20.52 6.36 -1.08
CA VAL A 98 -21.97 6.63 -1.03
C VAL A 98 -22.41 6.94 0.40
N LYS A 99 -21.98 6.15 1.38
CA LYS A 99 -22.32 6.39 2.80
C LYS A 99 -21.80 7.74 3.30
N ARG A 100 -20.61 8.18 2.86
CA ARG A 100 -20.04 9.50 3.19
C ARG A 100 -20.82 10.65 2.56
N GLN A 101 -21.25 10.51 1.30
CA GLN A 101 -22.13 11.50 0.64
C GLN A 101 -23.48 11.66 1.37
N MET A 102 -23.88 10.65 2.14
CA MET A 102 -25.08 10.65 2.97
C MET A 102 -24.81 11.02 4.43
N TYR A 103 -23.65 11.64 4.73
CA TYR A 103 -23.24 12.04 6.08
C TYR A 103 -23.28 10.89 7.10
N GLY A 104 -23.01 9.66 6.65
CA GLY A 104 -23.04 8.47 7.50
C GLY A 104 -24.43 7.90 7.79
N ARG A 105 -25.51 8.56 7.35
CA ARG A 105 -26.91 8.22 7.70
C ARG A 105 -27.57 7.21 6.76
N GLY A 106 -26.88 6.77 5.71
CA GLY A 106 -27.38 5.71 4.83
C GLY A 106 -27.47 4.37 5.55
N LYS A 107 -28.69 3.94 5.89
CA LYS A 107 -29.01 2.56 6.30
C LYS A 107 -28.99 1.62 5.08
N LEU A 108 -29.11 0.32 5.31
CA LEU A 108 -28.91 -0.71 4.28
C LEU A 108 -29.83 -0.54 3.06
N ASP A 109 -31.11 -0.26 3.31
CA ASP A 109 -32.14 0.07 2.31
C ASP A 109 -31.70 1.21 1.38
N LEU A 110 -31.26 2.34 1.94
CA LEU A 110 -30.83 3.50 1.17
C LEU A 110 -29.52 3.26 0.43
N LEU A 111 -28.60 2.49 1.03
CA LEU A 111 -27.35 2.11 0.36
C LEU A 111 -27.62 1.17 -0.81
N GLN A 112 -28.53 0.20 -0.65
CA GLN A 112 -28.93 -0.73 -1.69
C GLN A 112 -29.55 0.01 -2.89
N ALA A 113 -30.50 0.90 -2.64
CA ALA A 113 -31.14 1.72 -3.66
C ALA A 113 -30.13 2.54 -4.49
N ARG A 114 -29.06 3.04 -3.87
CA ARG A 114 -28.03 3.84 -4.55
C ARG A 114 -26.90 3.04 -5.21
N LEU A 115 -26.59 1.84 -4.71
CA LEU A 115 -25.44 1.06 -5.18
C LEU A 115 -25.81 0.03 -6.24
N ILE A 116 -27.01 -0.56 -6.11
CA ILE A 116 -27.52 -1.67 -6.93
C ILE A 116 -28.67 -1.19 -7.84
N GLY A 117 -29.32 -0.08 -7.46
CA GLY A 117 -30.60 0.35 -8.05
C GLY A 117 -31.76 -0.18 -7.22
N ALA A 118 -32.86 0.57 -7.14
CA ALA A 118 -34.13 -0.03 -6.76
C ALA A 118 -34.57 -0.97 -7.89
N PRO A 119 -35.23 -2.10 -7.60
CA PRO A 119 -35.90 -2.88 -8.64
C PRO A 119 -36.88 -2.03 -9.44
#